data_AF-A0A8E2DYY8-F1
#
_entry.id   AF-A0A8E2DYY8-F1
#
_cell.length_a   1.000
_cell.length_b   1.000
_cell.length_c   1.000
_cell.angle_alpha   90.00
_cell.angle_beta   90.00
_cell.angle_gamma   90.00
#
_symmetry.space_group_name_H-M   'P 1'
#
loop_
_entity.id
_entity.type
_entity.pdbx_description
1 polymer ?
#
loop_
_entity_poly.entity_id
_entity_poly.type
_entity_poly.pdbx_seq_one_letter_code
_entity_poly.pdbx_strand_id
1 'polypeptide(L)'
;MAGGRATPIVVGVGDIKNRSQKLEDALEPMQLMLQAIQRAIKDTTLSDTTAAKLQSEIDSIDVVATWTWPYPDLPGLLSENLGAKPRHKYYSPHGGNQPAKLFDEAARRISLGQNKVAVVTGGEALASMSACAAAGKMPPPGWTKLEDNIKSVFSAANPDLLGTNLGAIHSIGLPIHVYPLYENGFRAHCGQTVQQNNQESAQLYAEFAQVAQRNPLAWNYGKPAETKESIGTVTKKNRMICFPYPLLMNAFNTVNLAGACLLTSTDYARELGIPESRWIYPLGGAGTKDSDHFWERPNFYTCPSISRSIDSSLEVCGLTKDQIDMFDFYSCFPIVPKLACRHLGLPATSPPKPITLLGGLTSFGGAGNNYSMHALTEMVRALRNGQGRNGLVLANGGVLSYQHVVCLSSQPRKDKSLYPDKNPLPEILTDVIIPTTDAQAEGEATIETYTVEFKRDGSPLRGYIVGRLKSNDHRFVANHGDANTLKQLSISLEEQIGRTGWVRKDAEKEGRNLFTFERSVKL
;
A
#
# COMPACT_ATOMS: atom_id res chain seq x y z
N MET A 1 -25.72 -21.93 25.48
CA MET A 1 -25.60 -22.80 24.29
C MET A 1 -24.22 -22.56 23.70
N ALA A 2 -23.38 -23.58 23.54
CA ALA A 2 -22.12 -23.44 22.83
C ALA A 2 -22.45 -23.14 21.36
N GLY A 3 -22.53 -21.85 21.02
CA GLY A 3 -23.03 -21.37 19.73
C GLY A 3 -22.11 -21.84 18.61
N GLY A 4 -22.70 -22.47 17.59
CA GLY A 4 -21.98 -22.82 16.37
C GLY A 4 -21.32 -21.57 15.75
N ARG A 5 -20.17 -21.76 15.14
CA ARG A 5 -19.42 -20.70 14.48
C ARG A 5 -20.14 -20.26 13.21
N ALA A 6 -20.26 -18.95 13.01
CA ALA A 6 -20.89 -18.40 11.82
C ALA A 6 -19.92 -18.45 10.63
N THR A 7 -20.48 -18.58 9.42
CA THR A 7 -19.72 -18.43 8.17
C THR A 7 -19.78 -16.96 7.74
N PRO A 8 -18.67 -16.20 7.81
CA PRO A 8 -18.66 -14.81 7.37
C PRO A 8 -18.74 -14.72 5.85
N ILE A 9 -19.43 -13.70 5.36
CA ILE A 9 -19.57 -13.36 3.94
C ILE A 9 -19.57 -11.84 3.77
N VAL A 10 -19.02 -11.39 2.64
CA VAL A 10 -19.26 -10.04 2.13
C VAL A 10 -20.57 -10.05 1.36
N VAL A 11 -21.47 -9.15 1.73
CA VAL A 11 -22.82 -9.04 1.12
C VAL A 11 -23.01 -7.76 0.33
N GLY A 12 -22.18 -6.74 0.57
CA GLY A 12 -22.28 -5.46 -0.11
C GLY A 12 -20.92 -4.77 -0.23
N VAL A 13 -20.66 -4.15 -1.39
CA VAL A 13 -19.46 -3.35 -1.63
C VAL A 13 -19.80 -2.03 -2.31
N GLY A 14 -19.11 -0.96 -1.92
CA GLY A 14 -19.35 0.38 -2.44
C GLY A 14 -18.06 1.15 -2.67
N ASP A 15 -18.02 1.90 -3.77
CA ASP A 15 -16.89 2.76 -4.12
C ASP A 15 -17.41 4.14 -4.51
N ILE A 16 -16.67 5.17 -4.15
CA ILE A 16 -16.90 6.56 -4.49
C ILE A 16 -15.68 7.11 -5.21
N LYS A 17 -15.93 7.82 -6.30
CA LYS A 17 -14.99 8.72 -6.94
C LYS A 17 -15.63 10.09 -7.08
N ASN A 18 -15.01 11.10 -6.47
CA ASN A 18 -15.37 12.50 -6.70
C ASN A 18 -14.26 13.20 -7.50
N ARG A 19 -14.40 13.26 -8.82
CA ARG A 19 -13.38 13.87 -9.69
C ARG A 19 -13.47 15.40 -9.75
N SER A 20 -14.51 16.01 -9.18
CA SER A 20 -14.65 17.46 -9.23
C SER A 20 -13.53 18.14 -8.43
N GLN A 21 -13.00 19.21 -9.02
CA GLN A 21 -12.03 20.11 -8.38
C GLN A 21 -12.66 21.47 -8.02
N LYS A 22 -13.96 21.62 -8.25
CA LYS A 22 -14.71 22.80 -7.82
C LYS A 22 -14.82 22.79 -6.29
N LEU A 23 -14.76 23.96 -5.68
CA LEU A 23 -14.75 24.08 -4.23
C LEU A 23 -16.10 23.73 -3.61
N GLU A 24 -17.20 24.02 -4.30
CA GLU A 24 -18.56 23.66 -3.89
C GLU A 24 -18.83 22.14 -3.91
N ASP A 25 -18.05 21.38 -4.67
CA ASP A 25 -18.14 19.92 -4.75
C ASP A 25 -17.15 19.22 -3.79
N ALA A 26 -16.42 19.98 -2.97
CA ALA A 26 -15.38 19.46 -2.09
C ALA A 26 -15.96 18.73 -0.88
N LEU A 27 -16.01 17.40 -0.97
CA LEU A 27 -16.45 16.53 0.12
C LEU A 27 -15.27 16.10 0.99
N GLU A 28 -15.48 16.03 2.30
CA GLU A 28 -14.49 15.51 3.24
C GLU A 28 -14.44 13.97 3.20
N PRO A 29 -13.34 13.33 3.69
CA PRO A 29 -13.23 11.86 3.70
C PRO A 29 -14.42 11.16 4.37
N MET A 30 -14.91 11.68 5.49
CA MET A 30 -16.07 11.11 6.20
C MET A 30 -17.32 11.03 5.29
N GLN A 31 -17.62 12.10 4.56
CA GLN A 31 -18.77 12.13 3.64
C GLN A 31 -18.60 11.15 2.48
N LEU A 32 -17.37 11.02 1.94
CA LEU A 32 -17.08 10.02 0.91
C LEU A 32 -17.26 8.59 1.46
N MET A 33 -16.79 8.31 2.68
CA MET A 33 -16.98 7.01 3.34
C MET A 33 -18.45 6.70 3.58
N LEU A 34 -19.26 7.66 4.05
CA LEU A 34 -20.71 7.49 4.21
C LEU A 34 -21.37 7.11 2.87
N GLN A 35 -21.04 7.82 1.79
CA GLN A 35 -21.59 7.47 0.47
C GLN A 35 -21.15 6.08 0.01
N ALA A 36 -19.91 5.66 0.31
CA ALA A 36 -19.43 4.32 0.00
C ALA A 36 -20.22 3.25 0.78
N ILE A 37 -20.45 3.46 2.08
CA ILE A 37 -21.25 2.58 2.94
C ILE A 37 -22.69 2.49 2.42
N GLN A 38 -23.30 3.61 2.05
CA GLN A 38 -24.64 3.64 1.48
C GLN A 38 -24.71 2.88 0.14
N ARG A 39 -23.66 2.95 -0.69
CA ARG A 39 -23.56 2.12 -1.90
C ARG A 39 -23.42 0.63 -1.57
N ALA A 40 -22.63 0.28 -0.55
CA ALA A 40 -22.49 -1.11 -0.09
C ALA A 40 -23.82 -1.67 0.44
N ILE A 41 -24.60 -0.88 1.19
CA ILE A 41 -25.94 -1.27 1.65
C ILE A 41 -26.87 -1.49 0.44
N LYS A 42 -26.89 -0.58 -0.54
CA LYS A 42 -27.70 -0.74 -1.76
C LYS A 42 -27.30 -1.96 -2.59
N ASP A 43 -26.00 -2.30 -2.62
CA ASP A 43 -25.48 -3.46 -3.34
C ASP A 43 -25.99 -4.81 -2.77
N THR A 44 -26.55 -4.82 -1.55
CA THR A 44 -27.24 -6.00 -0.99
C THR A 44 -28.57 -6.32 -1.69
N THR A 45 -29.10 -5.38 -2.48
CA THR A 45 -30.40 -5.49 -3.21
C THR A 45 -31.65 -5.67 -2.33
N LEU A 46 -31.52 -5.37 -1.04
CA LEU A 46 -32.64 -5.36 -0.11
C LEU A 46 -33.63 -4.22 -0.41
N SER A 47 -34.89 -4.38 -0.02
CA SER A 47 -35.85 -3.27 -0.01
C SER A 47 -35.43 -2.19 0.98
N ASP A 48 -35.87 -0.95 0.78
CA ASP A 48 -35.49 0.18 1.64
C ASP A 48 -35.75 -0.09 3.14
N THR A 49 -36.87 -0.74 3.48
CA THR A 49 -37.20 -1.09 4.87
C THR A 49 -36.21 -2.09 5.46
N THR A 50 -35.85 -3.14 4.72
CA THR A 50 -34.92 -4.17 5.20
C THR A 50 -33.48 -3.66 5.21
N ALA A 51 -33.12 -2.80 4.25
CA ALA A 51 -31.85 -2.10 4.22
C ALA A 51 -31.69 -1.16 5.43
N ALA A 52 -32.75 -0.46 5.83
CA ALA A 52 -32.75 0.37 7.04
C ALA A 52 -32.58 -0.48 8.32
N LYS A 53 -33.20 -1.67 8.39
CA LYS A 53 -32.96 -2.65 9.47
C LYS A 53 -31.49 -3.09 9.48
N LEU A 54 -30.93 -3.47 8.34
CA LEU A 54 -29.52 -3.87 8.22
C LEU A 54 -28.58 -2.75 8.69
N GLN A 55 -28.87 -1.50 8.31
CA GLN A 55 -28.08 -0.33 8.71
C GLN A 55 -28.13 -0.08 10.22
N SER A 56 -29.31 -0.13 10.84
CA SER A 56 -29.44 0.10 12.28
C SER A 56 -28.80 -1.01 13.12
N GLU A 57 -28.64 -2.21 12.55
CA GLU A 57 -27.97 -3.34 13.17
C GLU A 57 -26.45 -3.41 12.90
N ILE A 58 -25.85 -2.42 12.21
CA ILE A 58 -24.39 -2.30 12.10
C ILE A 58 -23.81 -2.20 13.51
N ASP A 59 -23.06 -3.22 13.91
CA ASP A 59 -22.54 -3.36 15.27
C ASP A 59 -21.00 -3.34 15.35
N SER A 60 -20.32 -3.25 14.19
CA SER A 60 -18.87 -3.06 14.04
C SER A 60 -18.58 -2.04 12.93
N ILE A 61 -17.77 -1.02 13.24
CA ILE A 61 -17.26 -0.06 12.26
C ILE A 61 -15.73 0.03 12.39
N ASP A 62 -15.04 -0.38 11.33
CA ASP A 62 -13.59 -0.34 11.20
C ASP A 62 -13.21 0.66 10.11
N VAL A 63 -12.39 1.65 10.46
CA VAL A 63 -12.05 2.76 9.58
C VAL A 63 -10.55 2.81 9.35
N VAL A 64 -10.14 2.81 8.08
CA VAL A 64 -8.76 3.02 7.66
C VAL A 64 -8.37 4.49 7.85
N ALA A 65 -7.22 4.75 8.46
CA ALA A 65 -6.73 6.09 8.69
C ALA A 65 -6.59 6.92 7.41
N THR A 66 -7.18 8.11 7.42
CA THR A 66 -7.06 9.10 6.34
C THR A 66 -5.91 10.07 6.61
N TRP A 67 -5.16 10.44 5.57
CA TRP A 67 -4.17 11.51 5.63
C TRP A 67 -4.78 12.90 5.43
N THR A 68 -6.00 12.95 4.89
CA THR A 68 -6.60 14.20 4.43
C THR A 68 -7.10 15.06 5.58
N TRP A 69 -7.70 14.46 6.62
CA TRP A 69 -8.30 15.20 7.72
C TRP A 69 -8.11 14.48 9.07
N PRO A 70 -7.56 15.16 10.11
CA PRO A 70 -7.27 14.58 11.42
C PRO A 70 -8.53 14.58 12.30
N TYR A 71 -9.48 13.71 11.98
CA TYR A 71 -10.69 13.55 12.76
C TYR A 71 -10.39 13.13 14.22
N PRO A 72 -11.07 13.73 15.22
CA PRO A 72 -10.98 13.29 16.61
C PRO A 72 -11.55 11.87 16.85
N ASP A 73 -12.75 11.59 16.34
CA ASP A 73 -13.39 10.26 16.36
C ASP A 73 -14.15 10.01 15.04
N LEU A 74 -13.43 9.60 14.00
CA LEU A 74 -14.05 9.30 12.70
C LEU A 74 -15.02 8.11 12.75
N PRO A 75 -14.70 6.96 13.38
CA PRO A 75 -15.69 5.88 13.56
C PRO A 75 -16.95 6.34 14.29
N GLY A 76 -16.82 7.18 15.33
CA GLY A 76 -17.96 7.76 16.05
C GLY A 76 -18.82 8.64 15.15
N LEU A 77 -18.20 9.56 14.40
CA LEU A 77 -18.91 10.43 13.47
C LEU A 77 -19.67 9.63 12.39
N LEU A 78 -19.07 8.55 11.87
CA LEU A 78 -19.77 7.64 10.95
C LEU A 78 -20.94 6.91 11.63
N SER A 79 -20.76 6.48 12.88
CA SER A 79 -21.82 5.81 13.66
C SER A 79 -23.06 6.70 13.82
N GLU A 80 -22.83 7.96 14.22
CA GLU A 80 -23.89 8.97 14.38
C GLU A 80 -24.64 9.22 13.07
N ASN A 81 -23.91 9.44 11.98
CA ASN A 81 -24.51 9.71 10.66
C ASN A 81 -25.26 8.50 10.09
N LEU A 82 -24.86 7.27 10.44
CA LEU A 82 -25.57 6.06 10.06
C LEU A 82 -26.75 5.73 10.99
N GLY A 83 -26.90 6.41 12.12
CA GLY A 83 -27.86 6.04 13.16
C GLY A 83 -27.59 4.65 13.76
N ALA A 84 -26.35 4.17 13.67
CA ALA A 84 -25.92 2.87 14.17
C ALA A 84 -25.32 3.02 15.57
N LYS A 85 -25.40 1.96 16.38
CA LYS A 85 -24.82 1.91 17.74
C LYS A 85 -23.80 0.78 17.84
N PRO A 86 -22.66 0.89 17.15
CA PRO A 86 -21.69 -0.19 17.10
C PRO A 86 -21.06 -0.45 18.45
N ARG A 87 -20.91 -1.74 18.76
CA ARG A 87 -20.19 -2.23 19.93
C ARG A 87 -18.68 -2.20 19.72
N HIS A 88 -18.26 -2.33 18.46
CA HIS A 88 -16.87 -2.20 18.03
C HIS A 88 -16.70 -0.97 17.14
N LYS A 89 -15.84 -0.05 17.56
CA LYS A 89 -15.38 1.09 16.76
C LYS A 89 -13.86 1.04 16.73
N TYR A 90 -13.26 1.05 15.54
CA TYR A 90 -11.82 1.05 15.41
C TYR A 90 -11.35 2.02 14.33
N TYR A 91 -10.32 2.78 14.65
CA TYR A 91 -9.60 3.64 13.71
C TYR A 91 -8.16 3.14 13.61
N SER A 92 -7.73 2.76 12.40
CA SER A 92 -6.42 2.13 12.22
C SER A 92 -5.27 3.11 12.42
N PRO A 93 -4.03 2.64 12.63
CA PRO A 93 -2.85 3.44 12.28
C PRO A 93 -2.76 3.63 10.76
N HIS A 94 -1.88 4.52 10.30
CA HIS A 94 -1.59 4.65 8.86
C HIS A 94 -0.89 3.40 8.31
N GLY A 95 -1.33 2.94 7.13
CA GLY A 95 -0.70 1.85 6.40
C GLY A 95 -1.59 1.32 5.28
N GLY A 96 -1.02 1.08 4.10
CA GLY A 96 -1.74 0.48 2.97
C GLY A 96 -2.16 -0.98 3.17
N ASN A 97 -1.64 -1.66 4.20
CA ASN A 97 -2.04 -3.01 4.60
C ASN A 97 -3.35 -3.05 5.40
N GLN A 98 -3.77 -1.92 5.98
CA GLN A 98 -4.88 -1.87 6.93
C GLN A 98 -6.23 -2.31 6.34
N PRO A 99 -6.61 -1.98 5.09
CA PRO A 99 -7.87 -2.47 4.52
C PRO A 99 -8.03 -3.99 4.58
N ALA A 100 -6.98 -4.74 4.22
CA ALA A 100 -7.01 -6.20 4.24
C ALA A 100 -6.98 -6.76 5.68
N LYS A 101 -6.20 -6.14 6.57
CA LYS A 101 -6.16 -6.52 8.00
C LYS A 101 -7.52 -6.35 8.66
N LEU A 102 -8.13 -5.18 8.53
CA LEU A 102 -9.43 -4.87 9.13
C LEU A 102 -10.54 -5.75 8.56
N PHE A 103 -10.48 -6.05 7.25
CA PHE A 103 -11.41 -6.97 6.60
C PHE A 103 -11.33 -8.39 7.16
N ASP A 104 -10.12 -8.95 7.29
CA ASP A 104 -9.88 -10.27 7.90
C ASP A 104 -10.33 -10.30 9.38
N GLU A 105 -10.02 -9.25 10.14
CA GLU A 105 -10.47 -9.12 11.53
C GLU A 105 -11.99 -9.02 11.66
N ALA A 106 -12.67 -8.27 10.79
CA ALA A 106 -14.12 -8.17 10.77
C ALA A 106 -14.78 -9.52 10.45
N ALA A 107 -14.27 -10.24 9.44
CA ALA A 107 -14.74 -11.59 9.10
C ALA A 107 -14.55 -12.57 10.26
N ARG A 108 -13.41 -12.49 10.96
CA ARG A 108 -13.12 -13.28 12.16
C ARG A 108 -14.11 -12.99 13.29
N ARG A 109 -14.37 -11.72 13.60
CA ARG A 109 -15.33 -11.34 14.65
C ARG A 109 -16.74 -11.85 14.35
N ILE A 110 -17.18 -11.78 13.09
CA ILE A 110 -18.45 -12.37 12.66
C ILE A 110 -18.44 -13.88 12.87
N SER A 111 -17.38 -14.57 12.44
CA SER A 111 -17.28 -16.03 12.61
C SER A 111 -17.36 -16.47 14.07
N LEU A 112 -16.75 -15.70 14.97
CA LEU A 112 -16.76 -15.91 16.42
C LEU A 112 -18.09 -15.51 17.09
N GLY A 113 -19.06 -14.96 16.35
CA GLY A 113 -20.33 -14.47 16.89
C GLY A 113 -20.20 -13.20 17.73
N GLN A 114 -19.08 -12.47 17.61
CA GLN A 114 -18.83 -11.23 18.34
C GLN A 114 -19.57 -10.05 17.72
N ASN A 115 -19.76 -10.09 16.39
CA ASN A 115 -20.48 -9.07 15.62
C ASN A 115 -21.48 -9.72 14.66
N LYS A 116 -22.58 -9.00 14.41
CA LYS A 116 -23.64 -9.42 13.50
C LYS A 116 -23.47 -8.79 12.12
N VAL A 117 -23.13 -7.51 12.06
CA VAL A 117 -23.00 -6.73 10.83
C VAL A 117 -21.80 -5.79 10.97
N ALA A 118 -20.79 -6.01 10.13
CA ALA A 118 -19.57 -5.22 10.15
C ALA A 118 -19.42 -4.38 8.90
N VAL A 119 -18.97 -3.13 9.08
CA VAL A 119 -18.54 -2.24 8.02
C VAL A 119 -17.04 -2.02 8.14
N VAL A 120 -16.32 -2.23 7.05
CA VAL A 120 -14.93 -1.80 6.92
C VAL A 120 -14.86 -0.75 5.82
N THR A 121 -14.34 0.43 6.12
CA THR A 121 -14.36 1.57 5.20
C THR A 121 -13.08 2.39 5.27
N GLY A 122 -12.87 3.22 4.25
CA GLY A 122 -11.85 4.24 4.26
C GLY A 122 -11.97 5.15 3.05
N GLY A 123 -11.19 6.23 3.02
CA GLY A 123 -11.23 7.19 1.95
C GLY A 123 -10.28 8.36 2.14
N GLU A 124 -9.97 9.01 1.03
CA GLU A 124 -9.12 10.20 0.96
C GLU A 124 -9.81 11.28 0.12
N ALA A 125 -9.53 12.54 0.43
CA ALA A 125 -10.02 13.70 -0.32
C ALA A 125 -8.90 14.73 -0.56
N LEU A 126 -7.67 14.24 -0.81
CA LEU A 126 -6.50 15.08 -1.02
C LEU A 126 -6.63 15.99 -2.24
N ALA A 127 -7.37 15.59 -3.28
CA ALA A 127 -7.60 16.46 -4.43
C ALA A 127 -8.45 17.69 -4.07
N SER A 128 -9.52 17.48 -3.30
CA SER A 128 -10.36 18.56 -2.78
C SER A 128 -9.59 19.46 -1.80
N MET A 129 -8.86 18.88 -0.86
CA MET A 129 -8.03 19.64 0.08
C MET A 129 -6.97 20.49 -0.65
N SER A 130 -6.32 19.93 -1.69
CA SER A 130 -5.34 20.65 -2.52
C SER A 130 -5.98 21.80 -3.30
N ALA A 131 -7.19 21.61 -3.85
CA ALA A 131 -7.91 22.67 -4.55
C ALA A 131 -8.30 23.83 -3.61
N CYS A 132 -8.79 23.51 -2.40
CA CYS A 132 -9.10 24.52 -1.39
C CYS A 132 -7.86 25.29 -0.93
N ALA A 133 -6.74 24.60 -0.71
CA ALA A 133 -5.45 25.23 -0.38
C ALA A 133 -4.96 26.17 -1.50
N ALA A 134 -5.00 25.73 -2.75
CA ALA A 134 -4.62 26.55 -3.90
C ALA A 134 -5.49 27.80 -4.06
N ALA A 135 -6.75 27.75 -3.61
CA ALA A 135 -7.68 28.87 -3.61
C ALA A 135 -7.61 29.75 -2.34
N GLY A 136 -6.70 29.47 -1.41
CA GLY A 136 -6.57 30.22 -0.15
C GLY A 136 -7.74 30.02 0.83
N LYS A 137 -8.49 28.93 0.72
CA LYS A 137 -9.66 28.62 1.56
C LYS A 137 -9.39 27.42 2.47
N MET A 138 -8.41 27.56 3.37
CA MET A 138 -8.14 26.58 4.43
C MET A 138 -8.64 27.11 5.78
N PRO A 139 -9.35 26.31 6.59
CA PRO A 139 -9.84 24.95 6.31
C PRO A 139 -10.90 24.92 5.18
N PRO A 140 -11.08 23.80 4.46
CA PRO A 140 -12.12 23.68 3.44
C PRO A 140 -13.52 24.00 4.00
N PRO A 141 -14.34 24.80 3.30
CA PRO A 141 -15.67 25.18 3.79
C PRO A 141 -16.58 23.97 4.02
N GLY A 142 -17.30 23.94 5.15
CA GLY A 142 -18.29 22.91 5.46
C GLY A 142 -17.72 21.57 5.93
N TRP A 143 -16.40 21.41 5.99
CA TRP A 143 -15.77 20.23 6.56
C TRP A 143 -15.87 20.23 8.09
N THR A 144 -15.73 19.05 8.69
CA THR A 144 -15.77 18.88 10.15
C THR A 144 -14.78 19.83 10.83
N LYS A 145 -15.28 20.67 11.75
CA LYS A 145 -14.46 21.64 12.47
C LYS A 145 -13.47 20.91 13.38
N LEU A 146 -12.24 21.42 13.41
CA LEU A 146 -11.16 20.93 14.27
C LEU A 146 -10.89 21.96 15.37
N GLU A 147 -10.38 21.49 16.51
CA GLU A 147 -9.91 22.35 17.58
C GLU A 147 -8.63 23.10 17.17
N ASP A 148 -7.75 22.41 16.43
CA ASP A 148 -6.50 22.96 15.92
C ASP A 148 -6.60 23.42 14.45
N ASN A 149 -5.90 24.50 14.14
CA ASN A 149 -5.81 25.04 12.77
C ASN A 149 -4.83 24.19 11.91
N ILE A 150 -5.35 23.51 10.89
CA ILE A 150 -4.53 22.89 9.85
C ILE A 150 -3.96 23.95 8.92
N LYS A 151 -2.63 24.02 8.85
CA LYS A 151 -1.90 25.00 8.02
C LYS A 151 -1.34 24.43 6.71
N SER A 152 -1.32 23.10 6.54
CA SER A 152 -0.73 22.45 5.36
C SER A 152 -1.45 21.18 4.94
N VAL A 153 -1.33 20.85 3.65
CA VAL A 153 -1.82 19.59 3.06
C VAL A 153 -0.79 18.51 3.29
N PHE A 154 -1.24 17.28 3.58
CA PHE A 154 -0.34 16.13 3.73
C PHE A 154 0.56 15.93 2.51
N SER A 155 1.83 15.62 2.76
CA SER A 155 2.80 15.23 1.75
C SER A 155 3.58 14.02 2.22
N ALA A 156 3.54 12.92 1.45
CA ALA A 156 4.36 11.74 1.68
C ALA A 156 5.87 11.99 1.48
N ALA A 157 6.24 13.19 1.02
CA ALA A 157 7.61 13.65 0.92
C ALA A 157 8.02 14.61 2.06
N ASN A 158 7.19 14.78 3.10
CA ASN A 158 7.52 15.66 4.23
C ASN A 158 8.67 15.07 5.08
N PRO A 159 9.82 15.75 5.24
CA PRO A 159 10.92 15.30 6.09
C PRO A 159 10.56 15.06 7.56
N ASP A 160 9.51 15.71 8.08
CA ASP A 160 9.06 15.53 9.47
C ASP A 160 8.63 14.07 9.76
N LEU A 161 8.30 13.31 8.71
CA LEU A 161 7.94 11.89 8.81
C LEU A 161 9.13 10.97 9.17
N LEU A 162 10.37 11.48 9.16
CA LEU A 162 11.57 10.68 9.43
C LEU A 162 11.80 10.42 10.93
N GLY A 163 11.17 11.19 11.82
CA GLY A 163 11.37 11.10 13.27
C GLY A 163 12.79 11.42 13.70
N THR A 164 13.29 10.76 14.75
CA THR A 164 14.64 10.96 15.31
C THR A 164 15.41 9.64 15.36
N ASN A 165 15.96 9.22 14.22
CA ASN A 165 16.73 7.96 14.07
C ASN A 165 17.84 8.09 13.02
N LEU A 166 18.54 6.99 12.72
CA LEU A 166 19.60 6.94 11.71
C LEU A 166 19.14 7.45 10.33
N GLY A 167 17.90 7.16 9.97
CA GLY A 167 17.26 7.67 8.75
C GLY A 167 17.15 9.20 8.76
N ALA A 168 16.67 9.79 9.85
CA ALA A 168 16.57 11.26 10.00
C ALA A 168 17.95 11.95 9.92
N ILE A 169 18.99 11.36 10.52
CA ILE A 169 20.37 11.86 10.44
C ILE A 169 20.83 11.96 8.97
N HIS A 170 20.47 10.98 8.15
CA HIS A 170 20.85 10.90 6.72
C HIS A 170 19.77 11.44 5.76
N SER A 171 18.67 11.99 6.30
CA SER A 171 17.48 12.43 5.55
C SER A 171 16.88 11.34 4.65
N ILE A 172 16.88 10.08 5.09
CA ILE A 172 16.39 8.91 4.35
C ILE A 172 15.33 8.16 5.16
N GLY A 173 14.31 7.63 4.48
CA GLY A 173 13.24 6.86 5.12
C GLY A 173 11.87 7.04 4.48
N LEU A 174 11.70 8.08 3.65
CA LEU A 174 10.48 8.29 2.88
C LEU A 174 10.27 7.16 1.86
N PRO A 175 9.01 6.86 1.46
CA PRO A 175 8.73 5.87 0.43
C PRO A 175 9.51 6.06 -0.86
N ILE A 176 9.61 7.31 -1.33
CA ILE A 176 10.38 7.66 -2.52
C ILE A 176 11.88 7.37 -2.39
N HIS A 177 12.41 7.15 -1.19
CA HIS A 177 13.81 6.75 -0.97
C HIS A 177 13.95 5.24 -0.85
N VAL A 178 13.12 4.61 -0.01
CA VAL A 178 13.32 3.20 0.39
C VAL A 178 12.87 2.22 -0.70
N TYR A 179 11.74 2.45 -1.38
CA TYR A 179 11.33 1.55 -2.48
C TYR A 179 12.37 1.47 -3.61
N PRO A 180 13.01 2.58 -4.04
CA PRO A 180 14.17 2.50 -4.94
C PRO A 180 15.35 1.69 -4.45
N LEU A 181 15.66 1.69 -3.14
CA LEU A 181 16.73 0.85 -2.60
C LEU A 181 16.44 -0.64 -2.85
N TYR A 182 15.18 -1.06 -2.69
CA TYR A 182 14.77 -2.43 -3.00
C TYR A 182 14.77 -2.71 -4.51
N GLU A 183 14.35 -1.77 -5.34
CA GLU A 183 14.39 -1.95 -6.79
C GLU A 183 15.82 -2.11 -7.30
N ASN A 184 16.74 -1.27 -6.82
CA ASN A 184 18.16 -1.34 -7.18
C ASN A 184 18.82 -2.62 -6.62
N GLY A 185 18.52 -3.00 -5.39
CA GLY A 185 19.00 -4.26 -4.80
C GLY A 185 18.49 -5.47 -5.59
N PHE A 186 17.19 -5.50 -5.90
CA PHE A 186 16.55 -6.57 -6.65
C PHE A 186 17.09 -6.72 -8.09
N ARG A 187 17.19 -5.62 -8.85
CA ARG A 187 17.74 -5.69 -10.21
C ARG A 187 19.17 -6.24 -10.23
N ALA A 188 20.02 -5.79 -9.28
CA ALA A 188 21.41 -6.21 -9.22
C ALA A 188 21.51 -7.69 -8.82
N HIS A 189 20.71 -8.13 -7.85
CA HIS A 189 20.60 -9.54 -7.48
C HIS A 189 20.15 -10.42 -8.66
N CYS A 190 19.23 -9.94 -9.50
CA CYS A 190 18.77 -10.62 -10.70
C CYS A 190 19.72 -10.50 -11.90
N GLY A 191 20.84 -9.77 -11.78
CA GLY A 191 21.77 -9.51 -12.88
C GLY A 191 21.19 -8.62 -14.00
N GLN A 192 20.12 -7.87 -13.71
CA GLN A 192 19.49 -6.95 -14.66
C GLN A 192 20.25 -5.64 -14.75
N THR A 193 20.50 -5.19 -15.98
CA THR A 193 20.99 -3.82 -16.21
C THR A 193 19.92 -2.80 -15.81
N VAL A 194 20.33 -1.56 -15.55
CA VAL A 194 19.40 -0.45 -15.27
C VAL A 194 18.37 -0.28 -16.37
N GLN A 195 18.78 -0.43 -17.65
CA GLN A 195 17.88 -0.32 -18.78
C GLN A 195 16.84 -1.44 -18.82
N GLN A 196 17.26 -2.69 -18.57
CA GLN A 196 16.34 -3.83 -18.51
C GLN A 196 15.32 -3.66 -17.39
N ASN A 197 15.76 -3.23 -16.20
CA ASN A 197 14.88 -2.98 -15.07
C ASN A 197 13.84 -1.87 -15.39
N ASN A 198 14.28 -0.77 -16.00
CA ASN A 198 13.37 0.31 -16.42
C ASN A 198 12.34 -0.16 -17.45
N GLN A 199 12.76 -0.99 -18.43
CA GLN A 199 11.86 -1.53 -19.44
C GLN A 199 10.82 -2.49 -18.84
N GLU A 200 11.21 -3.33 -17.88
CA GLU A 200 10.30 -4.22 -17.16
C GLU A 200 9.29 -3.42 -16.33
N SER A 201 9.75 -2.45 -15.52
CA SER A 201 8.87 -1.59 -14.71
C SER A 201 7.91 -0.77 -15.57
N ALA A 202 8.39 -0.23 -16.69
CA ALA A 202 7.55 0.53 -17.61
C ALA A 202 6.51 -0.34 -18.31
N GLN A 203 6.87 -1.58 -18.68
CA GLN A 203 5.93 -2.53 -19.27
C GLN A 203 4.85 -2.94 -18.27
N LEU A 204 5.25 -3.31 -17.05
CA LEU A 204 4.34 -3.67 -15.96
C LEU A 204 3.31 -2.55 -15.71
N TYR A 205 3.77 -1.31 -15.59
CA TYR A 205 2.86 -0.18 -15.32
C TYR A 205 2.02 0.22 -16.55
N ALA A 206 2.47 -0.02 -17.77
CA ALA A 206 1.65 0.15 -18.97
C ALA A 206 0.49 -0.86 -19.01
N GLU A 207 0.75 -2.12 -18.65
CA GLU A 207 -0.29 -3.15 -18.52
C GLU A 207 -1.30 -2.77 -17.42
N PHE A 208 -0.81 -2.24 -16.29
CA PHE A 208 -1.67 -1.73 -15.21
C PHE A 208 -2.52 -0.54 -15.68
N ALA A 209 -1.95 0.38 -16.45
CA ALA A 209 -2.69 1.51 -17.02
C ALA A 209 -3.82 1.06 -17.94
N GLN A 210 -3.64 -0.03 -18.71
CA GLN A 210 -4.71 -0.61 -19.54
C GLN A 210 -5.85 -1.21 -18.72
N VAL A 211 -5.57 -1.78 -17.55
CA VAL A 211 -6.59 -2.21 -16.59
C VAL A 211 -7.35 -0.99 -16.06
N ALA A 212 -6.65 0.02 -15.55
CA ALA A 212 -7.27 1.23 -15.03
C ALA A 212 -8.11 2.00 -16.06
N GLN A 213 -7.68 2.03 -17.34
CA GLN A 213 -8.41 2.69 -18.42
C GLN A 213 -9.84 2.15 -18.57
N ARG A 214 -10.04 0.85 -18.32
CA ARG A 214 -11.33 0.16 -18.43
C ARG A 214 -12.18 0.26 -17.16
N ASN A 215 -11.64 0.81 -16.08
CA ASN A 215 -12.32 0.88 -14.79
C ASN A 215 -12.97 2.26 -14.58
N PRO A 216 -14.32 2.37 -14.57
CA PRO A 216 -15.02 3.64 -14.35
C PRO A 216 -14.73 4.32 -13.00
N LEU A 217 -14.20 3.60 -12.01
CA LEU A 217 -13.79 4.13 -10.71
C LEU A 217 -12.36 4.68 -10.71
N ALA A 218 -11.54 4.37 -11.72
CA ALA A 218 -10.20 4.93 -11.83
C ALA A 218 -10.27 6.47 -11.98
N TRP A 219 -9.34 7.15 -11.33
CA TRP A 219 -9.20 8.61 -11.40
C TRP A 219 -9.01 9.09 -12.85
N ASN A 220 -8.17 8.37 -13.59
CA ASN A 220 -7.85 8.66 -14.99
C ASN A 220 -8.83 8.05 -16.00
N TYR A 221 -9.95 7.48 -15.56
CA TYR A 221 -10.97 6.94 -16.47
C TYR A 221 -11.36 7.94 -17.58
N GLY A 222 -11.53 7.42 -18.79
CA GLY A 222 -11.81 8.22 -20.00
C GLY A 222 -10.57 8.85 -20.65
N LYS A 223 -9.37 8.68 -20.09
CA LYS A 223 -8.10 9.02 -20.75
C LYS A 223 -7.46 7.76 -21.35
N PRO A 224 -6.67 7.88 -22.42
CA PRO A 224 -5.84 6.78 -22.91
C PRO A 224 -4.90 6.27 -21.81
N ALA A 225 -4.64 4.96 -21.79
CA ALA A 225 -3.62 4.38 -20.94
C ALA A 225 -2.24 4.95 -21.30
N GLU A 226 -1.42 5.22 -20.28
CA GLU A 226 -0.01 5.57 -20.49
C GLU A 226 0.74 4.38 -21.11
N THR A 227 1.59 4.66 -22.09
CA THR A 227 2.37 3.61 -22.78
C THR A 227 3.66 3.31 -22.04
N LYS A 228 4.28 2.16 -22.35
CA LYS A 228 5.61 1.79 -21.87
C LYS A 228 6.63 2.89 -22.16
N GLU A 229 6.59 3.47 -23.36
CA GLU A 229 7.50 4.53 -23.79
C GLU A 229 7.31 5.79 -22.96
N SER A 230 6.06 6.21 -22.72
CA SER A 230 5.73 7.37 -21.88
C SER A 230 6.22 7.17 -20.44
N ILE A 231 5.95 6.00 -19.85
CA ILE A 231 6.30 5.68 -18.46
C ILE A 231 7.81 5.56 -18.28
N GLY A 232 8.51 4.91 -19.22
CA GLY A 232 9.94 4.63 -19.14
C GLY A 232 10.85 5.78 -19.59
N THR A 233 10.32 6.80 -20.28
CA THR A 233 11.12 7.93 -20.77
C THR A 233 11.11 9.10 -19.79
N VAL A 234 12.30 9.46 -19.31
CA VAL A 234 12.47 10.65 -18.47
C VAL A 234 12.28 11.90 -19.31
N THR A 235 11.33 12.76 -18.91
CA THR A 235 11.04 14.04 -19.55
C THR A 235 10.79 15.12 -18.49
N LYS A 236 10.56 16.38 -18.89
CA LYS A 236 10.14 17.42 -17.92
C LYS A 236 8.81 17.08 -17.22
N LYS A 237 7.90 16.36 -17.91
CA LYS A 237 6.59 15.95 -17.36
C LYS A 237 6.67 14.63 -16.60
N ASN A 238 7.61 13.76 -16.98
CA ASN A 238 7.91 12.49 -16.32
C ASN A 238 9.34 12.52 -15.75
N ARG A 239 9.63 13.51 -14.91
CA ARG A 239 10.98 13.71 -14.37
C ARG A 239 11.39 12.57 -13.45
N MET A 240 12.69 12.36 -13.30
CA MET A 240 13.22 11.48 -12.25
C MET A 240 12.85 12.03 -10.87
N ILE A 241 12.34 11.16 -9.98
CA ILE A 241 12.08 11.51 -8.57
C ILE A 241 13.24 11.03 -7.72
N CYS A 242 13.38 9.71 -7.65
CA CYS A 242 14.52 9.03 -7.07
C CYS A 242 14.87 7.86 -7.98
N PHE A 243 16.13 7.75 -8.38
CA PHE A 243 16.58 6.69 -9.26
C PHE A 243 16.26 5.31 -8.64
N PRO A 244 15.53 4.41 -9.34
CA PRO A 244 15.33 4.41 -10.79
C PRO A 244 13.94 4.90 -11.27
N TYR A 245 13.12 5.49 -10.39
CA TYR A 245 11.73 5.79 -10.69
C TYR A 245 11.48 7.23 -11.17
N PRO A 246 11.06 7.42 -12.43
CA PRO A 246 10.43 8.67 -12.85
C PRO A 246 9.02 8.81 -12.27
N LEU A 247 8.43 9.99 -12.40
CA LEU A 247 7.14 10.35 -11.79
C LEU A 247 6.03 9.33 -12.07
N LEU A 248 5.93 8.81 -13.30
CA LEU A 248 4.90 7.84 -13.71
C LEU A 248 5.14 6.42 -13.16
N MET A 249 6.21 6.18 -12.39
CA MET A 249 6.41 4.95 -11.60
C MET A 249 6.17 5.15 -10.10
N ASN A 250 5.63 6.32 -9.70
CA ASN A 250 5.26 6.64 -8.33
C ASN A 250 3.73 6.67 -8.19
N ALA A 251 3.22 6.38 -6.99
CA ALA A 251 1.79 6.48 -6.69
C ALA A 251 1.23 7.89 -6.92
N PHE A 252 -0.01 7.98 -7.41
CA PHE A 252 -0.71 9.25 -7.61
C PHE A 252 -1.75 9.47 -6.50
N ASN A 253 -1.36 10.18 -5.43
CA ASN A 253 -2.18 10.26 -4.21
C ASN A 253 -3.20 11.41 -4.18
N THR A 254 -3.13 12.36 -5.12
CA THR A 254 -4.02 13.52 -5.15
C THR A 254 -5.38 13.15 -5.77
N VAL A 255 -6.16 12.37 -5.02
CA VAL A 255 -7.46 11.82 -5.43
C VAL A 255 -8.53 12.08 -4.38
N ASN A 256 -9.80 11.95 -4.79
CA ASN A 256 -10.94 11.81 -3.88
C ASN A 256 -11.62 10.46 -4.12
N LEU A 257 -11.29 9.48 -3.31
CA LEU A 257 -11.76 8.09 -3.44
C LEU A 257 -12.13 7.55 -2.06
N ALA A 258 -13.22 6.77 -1.98
CA ALA A 258 -13.58 6.01 -0.77
C ALA A 258 -14.16 4.66 -1.15
N GLY A 259 -13.95 3.67 -0.29
CA GLY A 259 -14.42 2.29 -0.50
C GLY A 259 -14.96 1.72 0.80
N ALA A 260 -15.96 0.84 0.71
CA ALA A 260 -16.56 0.17 1.86
C ALA A 260 -16.94 -1.28 1.54
N CYS A 261 -16.69 -2.17 2.49
CA CYS A 261 -17.18 -3.55 2.50
C CYS A 261 -18.17 -3.74 3.65
N LEU A 262 -19.31 -4.38 3.36
CA LEU A 262 -20.33 -4.78 4.34
C LEU A 262 -20.32 -6.30 4.50
N LEU A 263 -20.07 -6.77 5.71
CA LEU A 263 -19.94 -8.18 6.05
C LEU A 263 -21.02 -8.60 7.04
N THR A 264 -21.50 -9.83 6.89
CA THR A 264 -22.36 -10.50 7.87
C THR A 264 -22.19 -12.02 7.79
N SER A 265 -23.00 -12.79 8.51
CA SER A 265 -23.02 -14.24 8.43
C SER A 265 -23.98 -14.75 7.36
N THR A 266 -23.75 -15.96 6.85
CA THR A 266 -24.70 -16.63 5.95
C THR A 266 -26.10 -16.74 6.57
N ASP A 267 -26.20 -16.98 7.87
CA ASP A 267 -27.49 -17.17 8.54
C ASP A 267 -28.28 -15.87 8.60
N TYR A 268 -27.61 -14.77 8.93
CA TYR A 268 -28.27 -13.47 8.96
C TYR A 268 -28.59 -12.93 7.57
N ALA A 269 -27.73 -13.21 6.57
CA ALA A 269 -28.04 -12.88 5.19
C ALA A 269 -29.29 -13.62 4.68
N ARG A 270 -29.50 -14.88 5.08
CA ARG A 270 -30.75 -15.62 4.79
C ARG A 270 -31.95 -15.00 5.51
N GLU A 271 -31.80 -14.63 6.78
CA GLU A 271 -32.87 -13.97 7.56
C GLU A 271 -33.35 -12.68 6.86
N LEU A 272 -32.42 -11.89 6.34
CA LEU A 272 -32.73 -10.65 5.63
C LEU A 272 -33.19 -10.85 4.18
N GLY A 273 -33.04 -12.05 3.61
CA GLY A 273 -33.35 -12.31 2.21
C GLY A 273 -32.32 -11.73 1.22
N ILE A 274 -31.06 -11.57 1.63
CA ILE A 274 -29.98 -11.18 0.72
C ILE A 274 -29.71 -12.36 -0.22
N PRO A 275 -29.82 -12.19 -1.55
CA PRO A 275 -29.64 -13.30 -2.50
C PRO A 275 -28.21 -13.85 -2.47
N GLU A 276 -28.06 -15.18 -2.58
CA GLU A 276 -26.74 -15.83 -2.55
C GLU A 276 -25.80 -15.37 -3.66
N SER A 277 -26.33 -14.84 -4.77
CA SER A 277 -25.54 -14.20 -5.84
C SER A 277 -24.77 -12.95 -5.38
N ARG A 278 -25.10 -12.40 -4.20
CA ARG A 278 -24.34 -11.32 -3.55
C ARG A 278 -23.31 -11.84 -2.55
N TRP A 279 -23.25 -13.13 -2.27
CA TRP A 279 -22.37 -13.62 -1.23
C TRP A 279 -20.99 -13.94 -1.79
N ILE A 280 -19.95 -13.36 -1.21
CA ILE A 280 -18.56 -13.75 -1.42
C ILE A 280 -17.98 -14.14 -0.07
N TYR A 281 -17.23 -15.24 -0.04
CA TYR A 281 -16.70 -15.83 1.16
C TYR A 281 -15.25 -15.39 1.39
N PRO A 282 -14.95 -14.62 2.45
CA PRO A 282 -13.61 -14.57 3.00
C PRO A 282 -13.20 -15.98 3.43
N LEU A 283 -12.05 -16.47 2.97
CA LEU A 283 -11.54 -17.79 3.36
C LEU A 283 -10.57 -17.71 4.53
N GLY A 284 -9.88 -16.58 4.65
CA GLY A 284 -8.89 -16.32 5.69
C GLY A 284 -7.90 -15.25 5.25
N GLY A 285 -7.04 -14.86 6.17
CA GLY A 285 -5.93 -13.96 5.90
C GLY A 285 -4.76 -14.18 6.83
N ALA A 286 -3.62 -13.62 6.44
CA ALA A 286 -2.40 -13.63 7.23
C ALA A 286 -1.61 -12.35 6.97
N GLY A 287 -0.99 -11.81 8.02
CA GLY A 287 -0.17 -10.62 7.90
C GLY A 287 0.92 -10.55 8.96
N THR A 288 2.00 -9.85 8.63
CA THR A 288 3.15 -9.64 9.51
C THR A 288 3.92 -8.41 9.05
N LYS A 289 4.98 -8.03 9.78
CA LYS A 289 5.89 -6.97 9.37
C LYS A 289 7.36 -7.35 9.47
N ASP A 290 8.15 -6.79 8.55
CA ASP A 290 9.60 -6.66 8.67
C ASP A 290 9.93 -5.49 9.63
N SER A 291 11.22 -5.32 9.99
CA SER A 291 11.64 -4.18 10.82
C SER A 291 11.20 -2.83 10.23
N ASP A 292 10.77 -1.91 11.09
CA ASP A 292 10.45 -0.54 10.72
C ASP A 292 11.70 0.22 10.24
N HIS A 293 12.87 -0.20 10.72
CA HIS A 293 14.17 0.30 10.28
C HIS A 293 14.64 -0.51 9.08
N PHE A 294 14.59 0.08 7.88
CA PHE A 294 14.92 -0.65 6.65
C PHE A 294 16.38 -1.14 6.59
N TRP A 295 17.28 -0.55 7.38
CA TRP A 295 18.67 -1.00 7.53
C TRP A 295 18.81 -2.23 8.46
N GLU A 296 17.77 -2.61 9.20
CA GLU A 296 17.71 -3.82 10.04
C GLU A 296 16.93 -4.95 9.36
N ARG A 297 16.94 -4.99 8.03
CA ARG A 297 16.29 -6.05 7.24
C ARG A 297 17.33 -6.95 6.59
N PRO A 298 17.00 -8.20 6.22
CA PRO A 298 18.01 -9.15 5.76
C PRO A 298 18.81 -8.65 4.55
N ASN A 299 18.11 -8.10 3.55
CA ASN A 299 18.68 -7.60 2.31
C ASN A 299 17.67 -6.65 1.62
N PHE A 300 18.00 -6.21 0.40
CA PHE A 300 17.18 -5.32 -0.42
C PHE A 300 16.69 -5.98 -1.73
N TYR A 301 16.60 -7.30 -1.79
CA TYR A 301 16.11 -8.05 -2.97
C TYR A 301 15.07 -9.11 -2.64
N THR A 302 14.71 -9.25 -1.36
CA THR A 302 13.60 -10.09 -0.87
C THR A 302 12.78 -9.31 0.15
N CYS A 303 11.56 -9.76 0.43
CA CYS A 303 10.73 -9.25 1.50
C CYS A 303 10.11 -10.45 2.25
N PRO A 304 10.67 -10.83 3.42
CA PRO A 304 10.16 -11.94 4.21
C PRO A 304 8.69 -11.78 4.58
N SER A 305 8.26 -10.56 4.92
CA SER A 305 6.86 -10.30 5.25
C SER A 305 5.90 -10.55 4.08
N ILE A 306 6.28 -10.24 2.83
CA ILE A 306 5.46 -10.56 1.63
C ILE A 306 5.33 -12.07 1.49
N SER A 307 6.48 -12.76 1.49
CA SER A 307 6.57 -14.20 1.22
C SER A 307 5.77 -14.99 2.26
N ARG A 308 6.01 -14.72 3.55
CA ARG A 308 5.33 -15.42 4.66
C ARG A 308 3.84 -15.13 4.72
N SER A 309 3.42 -13.90 4.44
CA SER A 309 1.99 -13.54 4.44
C SER A 309 1.24 -14.23 3.31
N ILE A 310 1.85 -14.34 2.12
CA ILE A 310 1.27 -15.09 1.00
C ILE A 310 1.15 -16.57 1.37
N ASP A 311 2.24 -17.21 1.80
CA ASP A 311 2.28 -18.64 2.08
C ASP A 311 1.30 -19.02 3.21
N SER A 312 1.34 -18.26 4.32
CA SER A 312 0.46 -18.51 5.46
C SER A 312 -1.01 -18.26 5.12
N SER A 313 -1.31 -17.26 4.28
CA SER A 313 -2.69 -17.00 3.85
C SER A 313 -3.23 -18.13 2.97
N LEU A 314 -2.43 -18.62 2.02
CA LEU A 314 -2.79 -19.78 1.19
C LEU A 314 -3.01 -21.03 2.06
N GLU A 315 -2.10 -21.30 3.01
CA GLU A 315 -2.20 -22.43 3.94
C GLU A 315 -3.48 -22.38 4.78
N VAL A 316 -3.75 -21.27 5.48
CA VAL A 316 -4.94 -21.17 6.35
C VAL A 316 -6.25 -21.19 5.56
N CYS A 317 -6.22 -20.82 4.27
CA CYS A 317 -7.37 -20.90 3.37
C CYS A 317 -7.55 -22.29 2.75
N GLY A 318 -6.59 -23.21 2.93
CA GLY A 318 -6.60 -24.53 2.26
C GLY A 318 -6.48 -24.41 0.74
N LEU A 319 -5.74 -23.41 0.26
CA LEU A 319 -5.53 -23.13 -1.15
C LEU A 319 -4.07 -23.34 -1.54
N THR A 320 -3.87 -23.68 -2.81
CA THR A 320 -2.56 -23.61 -3.48
C THR A 320 -2.52 -22.40 -4.38
N LYS A 321 -1.32 -21.90 -4.71
CA LYS A 321 -1.14 -20.77 -5.63
C LYS A 321 -1.80 -20.98 -6.99
N ASP A 322 -1.85 -22.22 -7.48
CA ASP A 322 -2.44 -22.56 -8.78
C ASP A 322 -3.96 -22.43 -8.79
N GLN A 323 -4.60 -22.47 -7.61
CA GLN A 323 -6.04 -22.32 -7.44
C GLN A 323 -6.48 -20.85 -7.31
N ILE A 324 -5.56 -19.89 -7.25
CA ILE A 324 -5.89 -18.47 -7.31
C ILE A 324 -6.04 -18.06 -8.77
N ASP A 325 -7.19 -17.52 -9.15
CA ASP A 325 -7.50 -17.17 -10.53
C ASP A 325 -7.10 -15.73 -10.87
N MET A 326 -7.11 -14.86 -9.86
CA MET A 326 -6.84 -13.43 -10.00
C MET A 326 -6.21 -12.87 -8.72
N PHE A 327 -5.31 -11.91 -8.91
CA PHE A 327 -4.62 -11.23 -7.82
C PHE A 327 -4.82 -9.72 -7.94
N ASP A 328 -4.78 -9.03 -6.81
CA ASP A 328 -4.39 -7.61 -6.78
C ASP A 328 -3.22 -7.43 -5.82
N PHE A 329 -2.05 -7.17 -6.40
CA PHE A 329 -0.86 -6.80 -5.65
C PHE A 329 -0.79 -5.28 -5.51
N TYR A 330 -0.75 -4.79 -4.27
CA TYR A 330 -0.53 -3.37 -3.99
C TYR A 330 0.71 -2.84 -4.74
N SER A 331 0.57 -1.71 -5.42
CA SER A 331 1.59 -1.24 -6.38
C SER A 331 1.82 0.27 -6.30
N CYS A 332 2.26 0.78 -5.14
CA CYS A 332 2.69 2.17 -5.02
C CYS A 332 3.97 2.44 -5.84
N PHE A 333 4.81 1.41 -5.95
CA PHE A 333 6.03 1.35 -6.75
C PHE A 333 6.13 -0.04 -7.42
N PRO A 334 6.80 -0.15 -8.58
CA PRO A 334 6.96 -1.41 -9.32
C PRO A 334 7.53 -2.57 -8.49
N ILE A 335 8.42 -2.30 -7.54
CA ILE A 335 9.09 -3.35 -6.76
C ILE A 335 8.14 -4.24 -5.96
N VAL A 336 7.00 -3.74 -5.49
CA VAL A 336 6.07 -4.54 -4.66
C VAL A 336 5.47 -5.70 -5.45
N PRO A 337 4.78 -5.48 -6.59
CA PRO A 337 4.29 -6.59 -7.42
C PRO A 337 5.44 -7.44 -7.97
N LYS A 338 6.63 -6.89 -8.26
CA LYS A 338 7.79 -7.69 -8.70
C LYS A 338 8.21 -8.71 -7.64
N LEU A 339 8.34 -8.30 -6.38
CA LEU A 339 8.69 -9.20 -5.28
C LEU A 339 7.61 -10.29 -5.06
N ALA A 340 6.33 -9.91 -5.12
CA ALA A 340 5.23 -10.88 -5.01
C ALA A 340 5.23 -11.89 -6.18
N CYS A 341 5.42 -11.41 -7.41
CA CYS A 341 5.52 -12.25 -8.61
C CYS A 341 6.72 -13.21 -8.51
N ARG A 342 7.88 -12.71 -8.07
CA ARG A 342 9.09 -13.53 -7.89
C ARG A 342 8.86 -14.66 -6.89
N HIS A 343 8.21 -14.39 -5.77
CA HIS A 343 7.86 -15.39 -4.75
C HIS A 343 6.89 -16.45 -5.29
N LEU A 344 5.85 -16.03 -6.01
CA LEU A 344 4.84 -16.93 -6.57
C LEU A 344 5.32 -17.69 -7.82
N GLY A 345 6.42 -17.26 -8.43
CA GLY A 345 6.90 -17.77 -9.72
C GLY A 345 6.05 -17.31 -10.90
N LEU A 346 5.46 -16.11 -10.81
CA LEU A 346 4.71 -15.46 -11.88
C LEU A 346 5.64 -14.49 -12.63
N PRO A 347 5.49 -14.33 -13.96
CA PRO A 347 6.17 -13.25 -14.66
C PRO A 347 5.53 -11.91 -14.24
N ALA A 348 6.36 -10.89 -14.01
CA ALA A 348 5.86 -9.57 -13.62
C ALA A 348 5.15 -8.85 -14.79
N THR A 349 5.51 -9.18 -16.04
CA THR A 349 4.90 -8.64 -17.24
C THR A 349 4.19 -9.74 -18.01
N SER A 350 3.06 -9.40 -18.64
CA SER A 350 2.20 -10.34 -19.38
C SER A 350 1.87 -11.62 -18.58
N PRO A 351 1.40 -11.49 -17.33
CA PRO A 351 1.12 -12.66 -16.50
C PRO A 351 -0.04 -13.49 -17.05
N PRO A 352 0.00 -14.83 -16.89
CA PRO A 352 -1.07 -15.71 -17.35
C PRO A 352 -2.38 -15.50 -16.57
N LYS A 353 -2.29 -14.91 -15.38
CA LYS A 353 -3.40 -14.56 -14.49
C LYS A 353 -3.29 -13.08 -14.14
N PRO A 354 -4.41 -12.34 -14.01
CA PRO A 354 -4.37 -10.93 -13.63
C PRO A 354 -3.62 -10.73 -12.30
N ILE A 355 -2.63 -9.83 -12.27
CA ILE A 355 -1.91 -9.45 -11.03
C ILE A 355 -2.36 -8.10 -10.45
N THR A 356 -3.32 -7.44 -11.12
CA THR A 356 -4.08 -6.31 -10.62
C THR A 356 -5.50 -6.36 -11.19
N LEU A 357 -6.46 -5.90 -10.41
CA LEU A 357 -7.85 -5.66 -10.80
C LEU A 357 -8.13 -4.18 -11.04
N LEU A 358 -7.39 -3.29 -10.37
CA LEU A 358 -7.61 -1.85 -10.43
C LEU A 358 -6.73 -1.15 -11.46
N GLY A 359 -5.54 -1.68 -11.74
CA GLY A 359 -4.51 -1.01 -12.53
C GLY A 359 -3.55 -0.13 -11.72
N GLY A 360 -3.42 -0.41 -10.41
CA GLY A 360 -2.39 0.16 -9.55
C GLY A 360 -2.56 1.64 -9.16
N LEU A 361 -1.80 2.07 -8.14
CA LEU A 361 -1.97 3.38 -7.50
C LEU A 361 -1.60 4.56 -8.41
N THR A 362 -0.79 4.36 -9.45
CA THR A 362 -0.46 5.42 -10.40
C THR A 362 -1.64 5.70 -11.35
N SER A 363 -2.31 4.66 -11.86
CA SER A 363 -3.33 4.81 -12.91
C SER A 363 -4.75 4.81 -12.36
N PHE A 364 -5.08 3.91 -11.43
CA PHE A 364 -6.36 3.91 -10.71
C PHE A 364 -6.50 5.15 -9.83
N GLY A 365 -5.40 5.59 -9.22
CA GLY A 365 -5.39 6.63 -8.20
C GLY A 365 -5.11 6.03 -6.82
N GLY A 366 -4.08 6.54 -6.17
CA GLY A 366 -3.63 6.07 -4.87
C GLY A 366 -4.43 6.72 -3.77
N ALA A 367 -5.52 6.09 -3.31
CA ALA A 367 -6.19 6.48 -2.06
C ALA A 367 -5.33 6.17 -0.81
N GLY A 368 -4.00 6.32 -0.92
CA GLY A 368 -3.04 6.13 0.15
C GLY A 368 -3.14 4.80 0.87
N ASN A 369 -3.55 4.89 2.14
CA ASN A 369 -3.80 3.74 3.00
C ASN A 369 -4.97 2.88 2.52
N ASN A 370 -5.92 3.46 1.77
CA ASN A 370 -7.19 2.84 1.41
C ASN A 370 -7.21 2.21 0.01
N TYR A 371 -6.11 2.19 -0.76
CA TYR A 371 -6.10 1.56 -2.08
C TYR A 371 -6.62 0.11 -2.04
N SER A 372 -6.15 -0.71 -1.10
CA SER A 372 -6.54 -2.12 -1.02
C SER A 372 -8.01 -2.33 -0.63
N MET A 373 -8.70 -1.31 -0.12
CA MET A 373 -10.16 -1.40 0.06
C MET A 373 -10.85 -1.49 -1.31
N HIS A 374 -10.43 -0.66 -2.27
CA HIS A 374 -10.91 -0.73 -3.65
C HIS A 374 -10.56 -2.07 -4.31
N ALA A 375 -9.41 -2.66 -3.95
CA ALA A 375 -9.03 -3.98 -4.46
C ALA A 375 -9.96 -5.08 -3.94
N LEU A 376 -10.34 -5.01 -2.65
CA LEU A 376 -11.32 -5.92 -2.05
C LEU A 376 -12.71 -5.75 -2.69
N THR A 377 -13.17 -4.52 -2.90
CA THR A 377 -14.49 -4.27 -3.52
C THR A 377 -14.52 -4.77 -4.97
N GLU A 378 -13.46 -4.55 -5.74
CA GLU A 378 -13.37 -5.05 -7.12
C GLU A 378 -13.24 -6.57 -7.17
N MET A 379 -12.48 -7.18 -6.26
CA MET A 379 -12.38 -8.63 -6.14
C MET A 379 -13.76 -9.27 -5.89
N VAL A 380 -14.56 -8.67 -5.01
CA VAL A 380 -15.93 -9.12 -4.75
C VAL A 380 -16.79 -9.05 -6.02
N ARG A 381 -16.70 -7.96 -6.80
CA ARG A 381 -17.43 -7.83 -8.08
C ARG A 381 -16.98 -8.86 -9.10
N ALA A 382 -15.67 -9.03 -9.26
CA ALA A 382 -15.08 -9.98 -10.19
C ALA A 382 -15.54 -11.42 -9.92
N LEU A 383 -15.50 -11.84 -8.66
CA LEU A 383 -15.94 -13.17 -8.23
C LEU A 383 -17.46 -13.37 -8.44
N ARG A 384 -18.30 -12.38 -8.12
CA ARG A 384 -19.76 -12.44 -8.38
C ARG A 384 -20.08 -12.52 -9.87
N ASN A 385 -19.28 -11.87 -10.70
CA ASN A 385 -19.43 -11.88 -12.15
C ASN A 385 -18.83 -13.13 -12.83
N GLY A 386 -18.36 -14.11 -12.06
CA GLY A 386 -17.85 -15.37 -12.60
C GLY A 386 -16.49 -15.25 -13.31
N GLN A 387 -15.72 -14.19 -13.05
CA GLN A 387 -14.37 -14.02 -13.64
C GLN A 387 -13.33 -14.99 -13.05
N GLY A 388 -13.68 -15.69 -11.97
CA GLY A 388 -12.88 -16.72 -11.34
C GLY A 388 -13.58 -17.27 -10.10
N ARG A 389 -12.94 -18.22 -9.43
CA ARG A 389 -13.43 -18.84 -8.21
C ARG A 389 -12.73 -18.33 -6.97
N ASN A 390 -11.41 -18.16 -7.01
CA ASN A 390 -10.63 -17.68 -5.87
C ASN A 390 -9.76 -16.50 -6.25
N GLY A 391 -9.74 -15.50 -5.38
CA GLY A 391 -8.95 -14.30 -5.53
C GLY A 391 -8.08 -14.01 -4.33
N LEU A 392 -6.93 -13.36 -4.56
CA LEU A 392 -5.98 -12.98 -3.51
C LEU A 392 -5.68 -11.48 -3.59
N VAL A 393 -5.82 -10.78 -2.47
CA VAL A 393 -5.40 -9.38 -2.34
C VAL A 393 -4.20 -9.30 -1.41
N LEU A 394 -3.07 -8.78 -1.90
CA LEU A 394 -1.89 -8.44 -1.10
C LEU A 394 -1.91 -6.95 -0.83
N ALA A 395 -2.10 -6.57 0.43
CA ALA A 395 -2.07 -5.19 0.87
C ALA A 395 -0.73 -4.88 1.56
N ASN A 396 -0.04 -3.83 1.10
CA ASN A 396 1.29 -3.43 1.54
C ASN A 396 1.24 -2.06 2.24
N GLY A 397 1.88 -1.94 3.40
CA GLY A 397 1.97 -0.72 4.19
C GLY A 397 3.42 -0.29 4.47
N GLY A 398 3.61 1.01 4.69
CA GLY A 398 4.91 1.60 4.97
C GLY A 398 5.84 1.54 3.75
N VAL A 399 7.07 1.07 3.96
CA VAL A 399 8.14 0.99 2.95
C VAL A 399 8.58 -0.46 2.73
N LEU A 400 7.65 -1.32 2.28
CA LEU A 400 7.76 -2.79 2.37
C LEU A 400 7.83 -3.29 3.83
N SER A 401 7.21 -2.55 4.76
CA SER A 401 7.30 -2.88 6.19
C SER A 401 6.19 -3.86 6.57
N TYR A 402 4.95 -3.58 6.21
CA TYR A 402 3.76 -4.28 6.70
C TYR A 402 3.04 -4.98 5.55
N GLN A 403 2.64 -6.24 5.74
CA GLN A 403 1.89 -6.99 4.73
C GLN A 403 0.66 -7.63 5.37
N HIS A 404 -0.45 -7.65 4.64
CA HIS A 404 -1.61 -8.47 4.98
C HIS A 404 -2.23 -9.01 3.70
N VAL A 405 -2.45 -10.32 3.66
CA VAL A 405 -3.01 -11.04 2.52
C VAL A 405 -4.35 -11.63 2.90
N VAL A 406 -5.36 -11.45 2.05
CA VAL A 406 -6.69 -12.06 2.20
C VAL A 406 -7.05 -12.84 0.94
N CYS A 407 -7.58 -14.05 1.13
CA CYS A 407 -8.17 -14.82 0.05
C CYS A 407 -9.71 -14.78 0.13
N LEU A 408 -10.35 -14.55 -1.02
CA LEU A 408 -11.80 -14.54 -1.18
C LEU A 408 -12.23 -15.61 -2.20
N SER A 409 -13.43 -16.14 -2.06
CA SER A 409 -13.98 -17.12 -2.99
C SER A 409 -15.47 -16.90 -3.27
N SER A 410 -15.89 -17.29 -4.47
CA SER A 410 -17.32 -17.39 -4.82
C SER A 410 -18.01 -18.59 -4.18
N GLN A 411 -17.28 -19.43 -3.44
CA GLN A 411 -17.79 -20.62 -2.77
C GLN A 411 -17.34 -20.66 -1.31
N PRO A 412 -18.12 -21.31 -0.41
CA PRO A 412 -17.67 -21.54 0.95
C PRO A 412 -16.41 -22.42 0.96
N ARG A 413 -15.71 -22.42 2.11
CA ARG A 413 -14.52 -23.26 2.32
C ARG A 413 -14.80 -24.72 1.97
N LYS A 414 -14.01 -25.29 1.04
CA LYS A 414 -14.21 -26.65 0.50
C LYS A 414 -14.08 -27.74 1.56
N ASP A 415 -13.18 -27.53 2.52
CA ASP A 415 -12.90 -28.42 3.65
C ASP A 415 -13.94 -28.31 4.78
N LYS A 416 -14.90 -27.38 4.66
CA LYS A 416 -15.89 -27.05 5.71
C LYS A 416 -15.27 -26.64 7.05
N SER A 417 -13.99 -26.29 7.07
CA SER A 417 -13.35 -25.81 8.28
C SER A 417 -13.85 -24.40 8.61
N LEU A 418 -13.65 -24.02 9.87
CA LEU A 418 -14.09 -22.73 10.39
C LEU A 418 -13.18 -21.61 9.88
N TYR A 419 -13.65 -20.36 9.92
CA TYR A 419 -12.77 -19.22 9.65
C TYR A 419 -11.62 -19.17 10.68
N PRO A 420 -10.39 -18.77 10.31
CA PRO A 420 -9.26 -18.77 11.25
C PRO A 420 -9.48 -17.87 12.49
N ASP A 421 -9.19 -18.42 13.67
CA ASP A 421 -9.46 -17.78 14.97
C ASP A 421 -8.49 -16.65 15.31
N LYS A 422 -7.36 -16.58 14.62
CA LYS A 422 -6.31 -15.59 14.81
C LYS A 422 -5.48 -15.43 13.54
N ASN A 423 -4.69 -14.36 13.50
CA ASN A 423 -3.59 -14.25 12.54
C ASN A 423 -2.58 -15.39 12.78
N PRO A 424 -2.22 -16.20 11.77
CA PRO A 424 -1.30 -17.33 11.94
C PRO A 424 0.16 -16.91 12.15
N LEU A 425 0.52 -15.68 11.76
CA LEU A 425 1.88 -15.15 11.83
C LEU A 425 2.12 -14.33 13.10
N PRO A 426 3.38 -14.21 13.57
CA PRO A 426 3.73 -13.22 14.57
C PRO A 426 3.52 -11.81 14.02
N GLU A 427 3.35 -10.84 14.91
CA GLU A 427 3.21 -9.43 14.50
C GLU A 427 4.44 -8.95 13.74
N ILE A 428 5.65 -9.31 14.22
CA ILE A 428 6.95 -8.92 13.67
C ILE A 428 7.79 -10.18 13.42
N LEU A 429 8.49 -10.21 12.30
CA LEU A 429 9.48 -11.25 12.00
C LEU A 429 10.79 -10.95 12.72
N THR A 430 11.24 -11.88 13.57
CA THR A 430 12.50 -11.80 14.33
C THR A 430 13.44 -12.97 14.05
N ASP A 431 12.96 -13.98 13.34
CA ASP A 431 13.67 -15.20 12.97
C ASP A 431 14.35 -15.09 11.60
N VAL A 432 14.73 -13.87 11.21
CA VAL A 432 15.44 -13.58 9.96
C VAL A 432 16.86 -13.11 10.29
N ILE A 433 17.84 -13.57 9.51
CA ILE A 433 19.22 -13.14 9.68
C ILE A 433 19.34 -11.71 9.16
N ILE A 434 19.64 -10.79 10.08
CA ILE A 434 19.87 -9.39 9.77
C ILE A 434 21.36 -9.09 9.99
N PRO A 435 21.98 -8.29 9.13
CA PRO A 435 23.31 -7.82 9.43
C PRO A 435 23.36 -6.78 10.55
N THR A 436 24.41 -6.84 11.36
CA THR A 436 24.73 -5.79 12.35
C THR A 436 24.86 -4.44 11.65
N THR A 437 24.33 -3.38 12.26
CA THR A 437 24.40 -2.01 11.72
C THR A 437 25.31 -1.15 12.59
N ASP A 438 26.30 -0.50 11.96
CA ASP A 438 27.13 0.52 12.58
C ASP A 438 26.52 1.90 12.29
N ALA A 439 26.04 2.58 13.32
CA ALA A 439 25.46 3.91 13.20
C ALA A 439 26.49 4.95 12.71
N GLN A 440 27.74 4.80 13.16
CA GLN A 440 28.88 5.58 12.70
C GLN A 440 29.91 4.63 12.09
N ALA A 441 30.13 4.73 10.79
CA ALA A 441 30.98 3.83 10.04
C ALA A 441 32.20 4.58 9.49
N GLU A 442 33.36 3.91 9.49
CA GLU A 442 34.60 4.44 8.93
C GLU A 442 35.42 3.32 8.30
N GLY A 443 35.97 3.58 7.12
CA GLY A 443 36.87 2.68 6.43
C GLY A 443 36.42 2.31 5.03
N GLU A 444 37.07 1.28 4.47
CA GLU A 444 36.75 0.76 3.14
C GLU A 444 35.42 -0.02 3.19
N ALA A 445 34.57 0.22 2.19
CA ALA A 445 33.22 -0.29 2.14
C ALA A 445 32.81 -0.71 0.73
N THR A 446 31.75 -1.50 0.65
CA THR A 446 31.08 -1.90 -0.59
C THR A 446 29.64 -1.42 -0.59
N ILE A 447 29.13 -0.94 -1.73
CA ILE A 447 27.72 -0.55 -1.88
C ILE A 447 26.84 -1.81 -1.89
N GLU A 448 25.88 -1.91 -0.97
CA GLU A 448 24.86 -2.95 -0.96
C GLU A 448 23.65 -2.56 -1.82
N THR A 449 23.21 -1.31 -1.69
CA THR A 449 22.21 -0.68 -2.55
C THR A 449 22.32 0.85 -2.44
N TYR A 450 21.68 1.56 -3.36
CA TYR A 450 21.71 3.02 -3.41
C TYR A 450 20.46 3.59 -4.09
N THR A 451 20.25 4.89 -3.91
CA THR A 451 19.36 5.68 -4.76
C THR A 451 19.86 7.12 -4.82
N VAL A 452 19.40 7.87 -5.82
CA VAL A 452 19.71 9.29 -5.98
C VAL A 452 18.40 10.05 -6.12
N GLU A 453 18.17 11.03 -5.25
CA GLU A 453 17.06 11.96 -5.36
C GLU A 453 17.41 13.09 -6.32
N PHE A 454 16.43 13.55 -7.10
CA PHE A 454 16.60 14.56 -8.13
C PHE A 454 15.73 15.80 -7.87
N LYS A 455 16.27 16.96 -8.22
CA LYS A 455 15.51 18.23 -8.23
C LYS A 455 14.50 18.22 -9.38
N ARG A 456 13.55 19.17 -9.34
CA ARG A 456 12.55 19.34 -10.41
C ARG A 456 13.15 19.64 -11.79
N ASP A 457 14.34 20.23 -11.84
CA ASP A 457 15.07 20.53 -13.07
C ASP A 457 15.83 19.31 -13.65
N GLY A 458 15.83 18.18 -12.93
CA GLY A 458 16.51 16.94 -13.33
C GLY A 458 17.97 16.85 -12.87
N SER A 459 18.50 17.83 -12.14
CA SER A 459 19.83 17.71 -11.54
C SER A 459 19.81 16.79 -10.31
N PRO A 460 20.85 15.95 -10.08
CA PRO A 460 20.99 15.18 -8.85
C PRO A 460 21.01 16.09 -7.61
N LEU A 461 20.18 15.76 -6.61
CA LEU A 461 20.10 16.48 -5.34
C LEU A 461 20.90 15.78 -4.25
N ARG A 462 20.68 14.48 -4.05
CA ARG A 462 21.32 13.72 -2.98
C ARG A 462 21.43 12.24 -3.30
N GLY A 463 22.64 11.70 -3.20
CA GLY A 463 22.89 10.27 -3.18
C GLY A 463 22.70 9.69 -1.78
N TYR A 464 22.01 8.56 -1.71
CA TYR A 464 21.78 7.74 -0.52
C TYR A 464 22.37 6.36 -0.74
N ILE A 465 23.19 5.90 0.20
CA ILE A 465 23.91 4.63 0.12
C ILE A 465 23.56 3.79 1.34
N VAL A 466 23.27 2.52 1.11
CA VAL A 466 23.39 1.47 2.13
C VAL A 466 24.60 0.63 1.75
N GLY A 467 25.57 0.51 2.65
CA GLY A 467 26.83 -0.15 2.37
C GLY A 467 27.23 -1.16 3.44
N ARG A 468 28.27 -1.94 3.13
CA ARG A 468 28.88 -2.96 3.99
C ARG A 468 30.35 -2.61 4.22
N LEU A 469 30.78 -2.50 5.46
CA LEU A 469 32.19 -2.34 5.80
C LEU A 469 32.96 -3.60 5.43
N LYS A 470 34.12 -3.47 4.77
CA LYS A 470 34.95 -4.64 4.41
C LYS A 470 35.62 -5.31 5.61
N SER A 471 35.78 -4.60 6.72
CA SER A 471 36.46 -5.08 7.92
C SER A 471 35.66 -6.12 8.71
N ASN A 472 34.33 -5.97 8.77
CA ASN A 472 33.44 -6.76 9.63
C ASN A 472 32.11 -7.12 8.97
N ASP A 473 31.88 -6.71 7.72
CA ASP A 473 30.60 -6.86 7.03
C ASP A 473 29.43 -6.27 7.86
N HIS A 474 29.64 -5.15 8.57
CA HIS A 474 28.54 -4.41 9.20
C HIS A 474 27.90 -3.45 8.19
N ARG A 475 26.58 -3.27 8.28
CA ARG A 475 25.82 -2.35 7.44
C ARG A 475 25.96 -0.93 7.95
N PHE A 476 25.94 0.04 7.05
CA PHE A 476 25.78 1.45 7.39
C PHE A 476 24.87 2.15 6.40
N VAL A 477 24.34 3.31 6.82
CA VAL A 477 23.62 4.25 5.97
C VAL A 477 24.51 5.48 5.80
N ALA A 478 24.62 6.00 4.58
CA ALA A 478 25.42 7.18 4.27
C ALA A 478 24.77 8.08 3.20
N ASN A 479 25.16 9.35 3.18
CA ASN A 479 24.96 10.22 2.01
C ASN A 479 26.23 10.25 1.14
N HIS A 480 26.12 10.73 -0.09
CA HIS A 480 27.30 11.03 -0.90
C HIS A 480 28.20 12.07 -0.22
N GLY A 481 29.52 11.86 -0.25
CA GLY A 481 30.51 12.71 0.41
C GLY A 481 31.11 13.81 -0.47
N ASP A 482 30.97 13.71 -1.79
CA ASP A 482 31.46 14.69 -2.75
C ASP A 482 30.67 14.69 -4.08
N ALA A 483 30.91 15.70 -4.92
CA ALA A 483 30.23 15.86 -6.21
C ALA A 483 30.58 14.75 -7.22
N ASN A 484 31.79 14.19 -7.16
CA ASN A 484 32.20 13.10 -8.04
C ASN A 484 31.38 11.82 -7.75
N THR A 485 31.19 11.53 -6.47
CA THR A 485 30.39 10.40 -6.00
C THR A 485 28.93 10.56 -6.39
N LEU A 486 28.35 11.75 -6.20
CA LEU A 486 26.99 12.03 -6.65
C LEU A 486 26.84 11.84 -8.17
N LYS A 487 27.80 12.34 -8.95
CA LYS A 487 27.83 12.17 -10.40
C LYS A 487 27.88 10.69 -10.77
N GLN A 488 28.78 9.91 -10.19
CA GLN A 488 28.93 8.48 -10.47
C GLN A 488 27.67 7.69 -10.11
N LEU A 489 27.07 7.93 -8.93
CA LEU A 489 25.81 7.29 -8.53
C LEU A 489 24.64 7.62 -9.48
N SER A 490 24.72 8.73 -10.21
CA SER A 490 23.69 9.15 -11.17
C SER A 490 23.87 8.55 -12.57
N ILE A 491 24.97 7.83 -12.84
CA ILE A 491 25.24 7.20 -14.13
C ILE A 491 24.51 5.85 -14.20
N SER A 492 23.64 5.68 -15.20
CA SER A 492 22.85 4.46 -15.42
C SER A 492 23.55 3.38 -16.25
N LEU A 493 24.72 3.67 -16.82
CA LEU A 493 25.48 2.76 -17.68
C LEU A 493 26.42 1.82 -16.92
N GLU A 494 26.68 2.11 -15.64
CA GLU A 494 27.61 1.36 -14.80
C GLU A 494 26.88 0.82 -13.57
N GLU A 495 27.14 -0.44 -13.22
CA GLU A 495 26.65 -0.99 -11.96
C GLU A 495 27.41 -0.39 -10.78
N GLN A 496 26.68 0.15 -9.81
CA GLN A 496 27.23 0.74 -8.60
C GLN A 496 27.19 -0.21 -7.41
N ILE A 497 26.22 -1.13 -7.39
CA ILE A 497 26.13 -2.16 -6.35
C ILE A 497 27.34 -3.10 -6.47
N GLY A 498 27.98 -3.38 -5.33
CA GLY A 498 29.23 -4.15 -5.29
C GLY A 498 30.49 -3.32 -5.55
N ARG A 499 30.39 -2.05 -5.97
CA ARG A 499 31.58 -1.19 -6.08
C ARG A 499 32.14 -0.84 -4.70
N THR A 500 33.46 -0.78 -4.64
CA THR A 500 34.22 -0.36 -3.47
C THR A 500 34.33 1.15 -3.38
N GLY A 501 34.31 1.67 -2.15
CA GLY A 501 34.66 3.04 -1.82
C GLY A 501 35.03 3.18 -0.35
N TRP A 502 34.93 4.38 0.19
CA TRP A 502 35.24 4.70 1.59
C TRP A 502 34.06 5.40 2.25
N VAL A 503 33.75 4.99 3.47
CA VAL A 503 32.83 5.70 4.37
C VAL A 503 33.64 6.42 5.44
N ARG A 504 33.20 7.62 5.79
CA ARG A 504 33.77 8.44 6.87
C ARG A 504 32.67 9.17 7.60
N LYS A 505 32.98 9.63 8.81
CA LYS A 505 32.11 10.54 9.55
C LYS A 505 32.08 11.92 8.87
N ASP A 506 30.94 12.55 8.97
CA ASP A 506 30.76 13.94 8.57
C ASP A 506 31.25 14.87 9.69
N ALA A 507 32.06 15.86 9.31
CA ALA A 507 32.55 16.87 10.24
C ALA A 507 31.49 17.94 10.55
N GLU A 508 30.50 18.12 9.67
CA GLU A 508 29.50 19.20 9.77
C GLU A 508 28.20 18.77 10.45
N LYS A 509 27.90 17.46 10.47
CA LYS A 509 26.69 16.91 11.08
C LYS A 509 27.01 15.66 11.87
N GLU A 510 26.88 15.75 13.19
CA GLU A 510 27.15 14.65 14.10
C GLU A 510 26.37 13.38 13.73
N GLY A 511 27.07 12.24 13.74
CA GLY A 511 26.50 10.93 13.43
C GLY A 511 26.19 10.67 11.95
N ARG A 512 26.32 11.67 11.06
CA ARG A 512 26.13 11.45 9.62
C ARG A 512 27.38 10.79 9.03
N ASN A 513 27.18 9.75 8.23
CA ASN A 513 28.20 9.10 7.43
C ASN A 513 28.16 9.62 6.00
N LEU A 514 29.34 9.77 5.40
CA LEU A 514 29.56 10.18 4.02
C LEU A 514 30.34 9.11 3.28
N PHE A 515 29.87 8.72 2.10
CA PHE A 515 30.51 7.74 1.23
C PHE A 515 31.17 8.42 0.03
N THR A 516 32.38 8.01 -0.34
CA THR A 516 33.09 8.44 -1.56
C THR A 516 33.67 7.26 -2.34
N PHE A 517 33.65 7.31 -3.67
CA PHE A 517 34.28 6.26 -4.49
C PHE A 517 35.81 6.32 -4.44
N GLU A 518 36.36 7.52 -4.27
CA GLU A 518 37.78 7.74 -4.13
C GLU A 518 38.12 7.93 -2.65
N ARG A 519 39.26 7.39 -2.23
CA ARG A 519 39.77 7.66 -0.90
C ARG A 519 40.14 9.14 -0.86
N SER A 520 39.48 9.91 -0.01
CA SER A 520 39.86 11.32 0.20
C SER A 520 41.29 11.34 0.75
N VAL A 521 42.27 11.62 -0.11
CA VAL A 521 43.67 11.83 0.29
C VAL A 521 43.84 13.29 0.70
N LYS A 522 43.20 13.69 1.79
CA LYS A 522 43.51 14.94 2.51
C LYS A 522 43.32 14.64 3.99
N LEU A 523 44.41 14.28 4.69
CA LEU A 523 45.46 15.13 5.30
C LEU A 523 44.91 15.89 6.51
#